data_AF-A0A836UDY0-F1
#
_entry.id   AF-A0A836UDY0-F1
#
_cell.length_a   1.000
_cell.length_b   1.000
_cell.length_c   1.000
_cell.angle_alpha   90.00
_cell.angle_beta   90.00
_cell.angle_gamma   90.00
#
_symmetry.space_group_name_H-M   'P 1'
#
loop_
_entity.id
_entity.type
_entity.pdbx_description
1 polymer ?
#
loop_
_entity_poly.entity_id
_entity_poly.type
_entity_poly.pdbx_seq_one_letter_code
_entity_poly.pdbx_strand_id
1 'polypeptide(L)'
;MQAGVVFAEPGKPVKILAGTGLFGQGAALSSIRFMLTNADPSFYEEPLNPQDVELETVQQAQGRGFPVDQGMIFHPSLQAARDMWIVDDVRMKQLARYGIVLEGLEFLHQQAHEALRQAQDRLHNYDYSGYFTHVREALGLEARIYPDVRSTANDTVRAVIFYFALLLPFSFFCERFFFAASEVRNQIFGFVGIFVGVFLLLRWVHPAFKLSGSPYIIFLAFVILALGSLVVVIVVGRFMELIQRRRGAASGLHETDVGRLSVGFAATILGISNLRKRRFRTCLNAITLTLLTFSVASFTSVQSGISFYRLPRATEPIYEGALVRDRAWSPMQPSSLRFVESAFGDKAIVVPRSWQLSQVQAERAFIEFESLDTGRSAFAHGLVGFTATEPRVSGIDRFLTAGRFFEAGEVDVVILPDILASVLGVTDQDLGRSSLRLYG
;
A
#
# COMPACT_ATOMS: atom_id res chain seq x y z
N MET A 1 -6.15 -17.41 24.45
CA MET A 1 -7.15 -17.15 23.39
C MET A 1 -7.37 -15.65 23.34
N GLN A 2 -7.03 -14.96 22.24
CA GLN A 2 -7.36 -13.53 22.09
C GLN A 2 -8.65 -13.46 21.28
N ALA A 3 -9.72 -12.94 21.87
CA ALA A 3 -11.00 -12.74 21.20
C ALA A 3 -11.17 -11.24 20.91
N GLY A 4 -11.46 -10.90 19.65
CA GLY A 4 -11.89 -9.55 19.28
C GLY A 4 -13.40 -9.43 19.48
N VAL A 5 -13.84 -8.37 20.16
CA VAL A 5 -15.26 -8.07 20.36
C VAL A 5 -15.62 -6.82 19.58
N VAL A 6 -16.66 -6.89 18.77
CA VAL A 6 -17.19 -5.76 17.99
C VAL A 6 -18.62 -5.50 18.46
N PHE A 7 -18.91 -4.26 18.84
CA PHE A 7 -20.24 -3.82 19.23
C PHE A 7 -20.91 -3.11 18.05
N ALA A 8 -22.14 -3.50 17.72
CA ALA A 8 -22.94 -2.89 16.65
C ALA A 8 -24.43 -2.93 16.99
N GLU A 9 -25.20 -2.08 16.33
CA GLU A 9 -26.65 -2.03 16.51
C GLU A 9 -27.33 -3.32 16.02
N PRO A 10 -28.30 -3.86 16.77
CA PRO A 10 -29.08 -5.03 16.35
C PRO A 10 -29.71 -4.83 14.97
N GLY A 11 -29.69 -5.87 14.13
CA GLY A 11 -30.29 -5.87 12.80
C GLY A 11 -29.48 -5.17 11.69
N LYS A 12 -28.34 -4.55 12.02
CA LYS A 12 -27.42 -3.99 11.00
C LYS A 12 -26.27 -4.97 10.73
N PRO A 13 -26.07 -5.45 9.49
CA PRO A 13 -24.94 -6.32 9.19
C PRO A 13 -23.61 -5.56 9.29
N VAL A 14 -22.58 -6.25 9.78
CA VAL A 14 -21.26 -5.66 10.06
C VAL A 14 -20.20 -6.29 9.16
N LYS A 15 -19.37 -5.43 8.55
CA LYS A 15 -18.13 -5.84 7.88
C LYS A 15 -16.96 -5.39 8.72
N ILE A 16 -15.97 -6.24 8.91
CA ILE A 16 -14.79 -5.94 9.73
C ILE A 16 -13.59 -5.85 8.80
N LEU A 17 -12.99 -4.66 8.73
CA LEU A 17 -11.79 -4.40 7.95
C LEU A 17 -10.68 -3.98 8.92
N ALA A 18 -9.54 -4.67 8.89
CA ALA A 18 -8.38 -4.31 9.68
C ALA A 18 -7.15 -4.11 8.79
N GLY A 19 -6.35 -3.11 9.14
CA GLY A 19 -5.20 -2.67 8.37
C GLY A 19 -4.20 -1.91 9.22
N THR A 20 -3.06 -1.57 8.63
CA THR A 20 -1.95 -0.91 9.34
C THR A 20 -1.95 0.62 9.23
N GLY A 21 -2.91 1.20 8.50
CA GLY A 21 -3.02 2.66 8.31
C GLY A 21 -3.86 3.33 9.39
N LEU A 22 -3.52 4.58 9.72
CA LEU A 22 -4.36 5.40 10.62
C LEU A 22 -5.77 5.57 10.03
N PHE A 23 -6.78 5.20 10.81
CA PHE A 23 -8.18 5.48 10.51
C PHE A 23 -8.38 7.00 10.27
N GLY A 24 -9.05 7.37 9.17
CA GLY A 24 -9.44 8.76 8.87
C GLY A 24 -8.70 9.43 7.71
N GLN A 25 -7.60 8.86 7.21
CA GLN A 25 -7.00 9.26 5.92
C GLN A 25 -7.36 8.23 4.85
N GLY A 26 -7.42 8.63 3.57
CA GLY A 26 -7.66 7.70 2.45
C GLY A 26 -6.72 6.47 2.40
N ALA A 27 -5.65 6.49 3.20
CA ALA A 27 -4.71 5.42 3.46
C ALA A 27 -5.23 4.27 4.37
N ALA A 28 -6.31 4.46 5.13
CA ALA A 28 -6.88 3.42 5.99
C ALA A 28 -7.39 2.22 5.16
N LEU A 29 -7.99 2.50 3.99
CA LEU A 29 -8.47 1.47 3.08
C LEU A 29 -7.37 0.89 2.17
N SER A 30 -6.22 1.57 2.02
CA SER A 30 -5.08 1.06 1.22
C SER A 30 -4.17 0.13 2.00
N SER A 31 -4.41 -0.01 3.30
CA SER A 31 -3.61 -0.81 4.22
C SER A 31 -4.39 -1.99 4.81
N ILE A 32 -5.57 -2.31 4.24
CA ILE A 32 -6.36 -3.47 4.67
C ILE A 32 -5.52 -4.72 4.42
N ARG A 33 -5.30 -5.48 5.50
CA ARG A 33 -4.59 -6.77 5.49
C ARG A 33 -5.48 -7.91 5.98
N PHE A 34 -6.71 -7.59 6.39
CA PHE A 34 -7.67 -8.54 6.94
C PHE A 34 -9.09 -8.02 6.70
N MET A 35 -9.95 -8.86 6.14
CA MET A 35 -11.30 -8.49 5.73
C MET A 35 -12.28 -9.60 6.07
N LEU A 36 -13.32 -9.28 6.83
CA LEU A 36 -14.47 -10.14 7.08
C LEU A 36 -15.70 -9.42 6.51
N THR A 37 -16.20 -9.91 5.39
CA THR A 37 -17.31 -9.31 4.65
C THR A 37 -18.51 -10.21 4.50
N ASN A 38 -18.39 -11.50 4.82
CA ASN A 38 -19.42 -12.49 4.56
C ASN A 38 -19.75 -12.51 3.05
N ALA A 39 -18.71 -12.73 2.24
CA ALA A 39 -18.85 -12.86 0.81
C ALA A 39 -19.59 -14.16 0.46
N ASP A 40 -20.34 -14.15 -0.64
CA ASP A 40 -21.10 -15.32 -1.08
C ASP A 40 -20.14 -16.46 -1.46
N PRO A 41 -20.20 -17.64 -0.80
CA PRO A 41 -19.30 -18.74 -1.07
C PRO A 41 -19.36 -19.26 -2.51
N SER A 42 -20.46 -19.05 -3.22
CA SER A 42 -20.61 -19.45 -4.63
C SER A 42 -19.52 -18.85 -5.53
N PHE A 43 -19.05 -17.62 -5.26
CA PHE A 43 -17.96 -17.02 -6.01
C PHE A 43 -16.61 -17.72 -5.80
N TYR A 44 -16.44 -18.44 -4.69
CA TYR A 44 -15.26 -19.24 -4.39
C TYR A 44 -15.35 -20.63 -5.00
N GLU A 45 -16.51 -21.27 -4.89
CA GLU A 45 -16.75 -22.64 -5.38
C GLU A 45 -16.83 -22.70 -6.91
N GLU A 46 -17.44 -21.69 -7.54
CA GLU A 46 -17.60 -21.58 -8.98
C GLU A 46 -17.10 -20.21 -9.46
N PRO A 47 -15.77 -20.05 -9.63
CA PRO A 47 -15.19 -18.77 -10.02
C PRO A 47 -15.68 -18.35 -11.41
N LEU A 48 -16.18 -17.12 -11.52
CA LEU A 48 -16.77 -16.60 -12.76
C LEU A 48 -15.77 -16.48 -13.93
N ASN A 49 -16.25 -16.45 -15.16
CA ASN A 49 -15.39 -16.03 -16.28
C ASN A 49 -15.27 -14.49 -16.32
N PRO A 50 -14.14 -13.93 -16.80
CA PRO A 50 -13.97 -12.49 -16.94
C PRO A 50 -15.09 -11.79 -17.71
N GLN A 51 -15.70 -12.45 -18.70
CA GLN A 51 -16.75 -11.87 -19.53
C GLN A 51 -18.07 -11.64 -18.77
N ASP A 52 -18.32 -12.46 -17.74
CA ASP A 52 -19.56 -12.47 -16.96
C ASP A 52 -19.52 -11.50 -15.78
N VAL A 53 -18.35 -10.92 -15.48
CA VAL A 53 -18.19 -10.00 -14.35
C VAL A 53 -18.73 -8.62 -14.69
N GLU A 54 -19.84 -8.26 -14.07
CA GLU A 54 -20.46 -6.94 -14.14
C GLU A 54 -20.22 -6.13 -12.85
N LEU A 55 -20.61 -4.84 -12.88
CA LEU A 55 -20.46 -3.97 -11.71
C LEU A 55 -21.29 -4.45 -10.52
N GLU A 56 -22.47 -5.02 -10.78
CA GLU A 56 -23.34 -5.60 -9.74
C GLU A 56 -22.66 -6.79 -9.07
N THR A 57 -22.04 -7.67 -9.85
CA THR A 57 -21.25 -8.80 -9.36
C THR A 57 -20.13 -8.34 -8.43
N VAL A 58 -19.40 -7.28 -8.81
CA VAL A 58 -18.34 -6.69 -7.99
C VAL A 58 -18.88 -6.13 -6.67
N GLN A 59 -20.11 -5.60 -6.66
CA GLN A 59 -20.77 -5.14 -5.43
C GLN A 59 -21.22 -6.30 -4.55
N GLN A 60 -21.75 -7.37 -5.14
CA GLN A 60 -22.15 -8.59 -4.42
C GLN A 60 -20.94 -9.30 -3.80
N ALA A 61 -19.82 -9.39 -4.53
CA ALA A 61 -18.58 -9.99 -4.05
C ALA A 61 -18.00 -9.28 -2.81
N GLN A 62 -18.33 -8.01 -2.58
CA GLN A 62 -17.94 -7.28 -1.35
C GLN A 62 -18.65 -7.78 -0.09
N GLY A 63 -19.52 -8.79 -0.21
CA GLY A 63 -20.23 -9.46 0.87
C GLY A 63 -21.38 -8.64 1.45
N ARG A 64 -22.22 -9.32 2.23
CA ARG A 64 -23.42 -8.71 2.83
C ARG A 64 -23.18 -8.21 4.26
N GLY A 65 -22.04 -8.57 4.85
CA GLY A 65 -21.74 -8.39 6.26
C GLY A 65 -22.30 -9.52 7.12
N PHE A 66 -21.77 -9.65 8.33
CA PHE A 66 -22.21 -10.60 9.34
C PHE A 66 -23.37 -10.01 10.14
N PRO A 67 -24.47 -10.74 10.32
CA PRO A 67 -25.58 -10.25 11.12
C PRO A 67 -25.22 -10.34 12.61
N VAL A 68 -25.55 -9.31 13.39
CA VAL A 68 -25.08 -9.13 14.79
C VAL A 68 -25.62 -10.22 15.72
N ASP A 69 -26.80 -10.74 15.42
CA ASP A 69 -27.47 -11.84 16.09
C ASP A 69 -26.76 -13.19 15.93
N GLN A 70 -25.91 -13.37 14.91
CA GLN A 70 -25.06 -14.56 14.78
C GLN A 70 -24.11 -14.71 15.98
N GLY A 71 -23.70 -13.61 16.61
CA GLY A 71 -22.92 -13.56 17.85
C GLY A 71 -21.46 -14.00 17.75
N MET A 72 -21.12 -14.94 16.86
CA MET A 72 -19.76 -15.47 16.71
C MET A 72 -19.42 -15.82 15.25
N ILE A 73 -18.20 -15.47 14.84
CA ILE A 73 -17.62 -15.88 13.56
C ILE A 73 -16.60 -16.99 13.84
N PHE A 74 -16.93 -18.22 13.44
CA PHE A 74 -16.00 -19.35 13.55
C PHE A 74 -14.89 -19.24 12.50
N HIS A 75 -13.69 -19.70 12.86
CA HIS A 75 -12.51 -19.72 11.97
C HIS A 75 -12.29 -18.38 11.23
N PRO A 76 -12.20 -17.24 11.94
CA PRO A 76 -12.19 -15.92 11.33
C PRO A 76 -11.03 -15.71 10.34
N SER A 77 -9.88 -16.34 10.55
CA SER A 77 -8.76 -16.26 9.61
C SER A 77 -9.06 -16.98 8.28
N LEU A 78 -9.73 -18.13 8.30
CA LEU A 78 -10.16 -18.83 7.09
C LEU A 78 -11.25 -18.04 6.37
N GLN A 79 -12.23 -17.53 7.11
CA GLN A 79 -13.27 -16.68 6.56
C GLN A 79 -12.68 -15.43 5.91
N ALA A 80 -11.70 -14.80 6.56
CA ALA A 80 -11.09 -13.59 6.04
C ALA A 80 -10.27 -13.84 4.78
N ALA A 81 -9.47 -14.90 4.76
CA ALA A 81 -8.69 -15.27 3.58
C ALA A 81 -9.62 -15.57 2.38
N ARG A 82 -10.73 -16.28 2.59
CA ARG A 82 -11.74 -16.55 1.57
C ARG A 82 -12.46 -15.28 1.10
N ASP A 83 -12.90 -14.43 2.03
CA ASP A 83 -13.57 -13.17 1.70
C ASP A 83 -12.67 -12.25 0.88
N MET A 84 -11.37 -12.16 1.22
CA MET A 84 -10.38 -11.41 0.43
C MET A 84 -10.20 -12.02 -0.95
N TRP A 85 -10.00 -13.34 -1.02
CA TRP A 85 -9.85 -14.05 -2.29
C TRP A 85 -11.04 -13.82 -3.23
N ILE A 86 -12.27 -13.90 -2.73
CA ILE A 86 -13.48 -13.66 -3.54
C ILE A 86 -13.50 -12.23 -4.10
N VAL A 87 -13.18 -11.24 -3.25
CA VAL A 87 -13.16 -9.83 -3.66
C VAL A 87 -12.07 -9.58 -4.69
N ASP A 88 -10.90 -10.17 -4.52
CA ASP A 88 -9.76 -10.01 -5.43
C ASP A 88 -9.99 -10.75 -6.74
N ASP A 89 -10.51 -11.98 -6.71
CA ASP A 89 -10.83 -12.78 -7.90
C ASP A 89 -11.80 -12.03 -8.82
N VAL A 90 -12.92 -11.55 -8.28
CA VAL A 90 -13.93 -10.83 -9.05
C VAL A 90 -13.38 -9.52 -9.59
N ARG A 91 -12.55 -8.79 -8.83
CA ARG A 91 -11.92 -7.55 -9.31
C ARG A 91 -10.87 -7.80 -10.39
N MET A 92 -10.03 -8.81 -10.23
CA MET A 92 -9.03 -9.21 -11.22
C MET A 92 -9.70 -9.61 -12.53
N LYS A 93 -10.79 -10.37 -12.45
CA LYS A 93 -11.61 -10.74 -13.62
C LYS A 93 -12.29 -9.55 -14.26
N GLN A 94 -12.78 -8.59 -13.47
CA GLN A 94 -13.29 -7.32 -13.99
C GLN A 94 -12.20 -6.56 -14.77
N LEU A 95 -10.99 -6.48 -14.24
CA LEU A 95 -9.85 -5.84 -14.92
C LEU A 95 -9.47 -6.58 -16.20
N ALA A 96 -9.41 -7.91 -16.15
CA ALA A 96 -9.09 -8.77 -17.30
C ALA A 96 -10.11 -8.62 -18.43
N ARG A 97 -11.41 -8.44 -18.13
CA ARG A 97 -12.46 -8.13 -19.13
C ARG A 97 -12.13 -6.91 -19.99
N TYR A 98 -11.40 -5.95 -19.42
CA TYR A 98 -10.99 -4.72 -20.10
C TYR A 98 -9.53 -4.75 -20.60
N GLY A 99 -8.90 -5.93 -20.63
CA GLY A 99 -7.54 -6.12 -21.12
C GLY A 99 -6.45 -5.75 -20.12
N ILE A 100 -6.78 -5.52 -18.85
CA ILE A 100 -5.82 -5.25 -17.78
C ILE A 100 -5.53 -6.58 -17.07
N VAL A 101 -4.49 -7.28 -17.52
CA VAL A 101 -4.07 -8.56 -16.93
C VAL A 101 -2.91 -8.33 -15.98
N LEU A 102 -3.01 -8.91 -14.78
CA LEU A 102 -2.04 -8.77 -13.69
C LEU A 102 -1.29 -10.10 -13.50
N GLU A 103 -0.47 -10.49 -14.49
CA GLU A 103 0.17 -11.83 -14.55
C GLU A 103 0.87 -12.24 -13.24
N GLY A 104 1.66 -11.33 -12.64
CA GLY A 104 2.37 -11.61 -11.39
C GLY A 104 1.46 -11.78 -10.18
N LEU A 105 0.28 -11.13 -10.17
CA LEU A 105 -0.70 -11.27 -9.10
C LEU A 105 -1.56 -12.52 -9.31
N GLU A 106 -1.86 -12.90 -10.55
CA GLU A 106 -2.62 -14.10 -10.87
C GLU A 106 -1.93 -15.38 -10.37
N PHE A 107 -0.60 -15.44 -10.50
CA PHE A 107 0.18 -16.53 -9.91
C PHE A 107 0.12 -16.59 -8.38
N LEU A 108 0.14 -15.43 -7.70
CA LEU A 108 0.00 -15.37 -6.24
C LEU A 108 -1.42 -15.71 -5.79
N HIS A 109 -2.42 -15.24 -6.54
CA HIS A 109 -3.84 -15.50 -6.31
C HIS A 109 -4.18 -16.99 -6.44
N GLN A 110 -3.57 -17.66 -7.41
CA GLN A 110 -3.73 -19.12 -7.56
C GLN A 110 -3.06 -19.91 -6.43
N GLN A 111 -1.89 -19.48 -5.95
CA GLN A 111 -1.27 -20.08 -4.77
C GLN A 111 -2.11 -19.87 -3.50
N ALA A 112 -2.70 -18.68 -3.34
CA ALA A 112 -3.60 -18.40 -2.24
C ALA A 112 -4.85 -19.27 -2.29
N HIS A 113 -5.39 -19.51 -3.49
CA HIS A 113 -6.51 -20.43 -3.70
C HIS A 113 -6.16 -21.86 -3.26
N GLU A 114 -4.99 -22.36 -3.66
CA GLU A 114 -4.54 -23.71 -3.30
C GLU A 114 -4.29 -23.84 -1.79
N ALA A 115 -3.66 -22.84 -1.17
CA ALA A 115 -3.49 -22.79 0.28
C ALA A 115 -4.85 -22.74 1.02
N LEU A 116 -5.83 -21.98 0.53
CA LEU A 116 -7.19 -21.98 1.08
C LEU A 116 -7.85 -23.36 1.03
N ARG A 117 -7.73 -24.06 -0.10
CA ARG A 117 -8.28 -25.40 -0.27
C ARG A 117 -7.61 -26.39 0.68
N GLN A 118 -6.28 -26.38 0.76
CA GLN A 118 -5.52 -27.22 1.68
C GLN A 118 -5.90 -26.92 3.14
N ALA A 119 -6.09 -25.64 3.50
CA ALA A 119 -6.58 -25.27 4.83
C ALA A 119 -7.96 -25.87 5.14
N GLN A 120 -8.91 -25.81 4.20
CA GLN A 120 -10.25 -26.38 4.38
C GLN A 120 -10.19 -27.91 4.55
N ASP A 121 -9.40 -28.59 3.71
CA ASP A 121 -9.23 -30.05 3.78
C ASP A 121 -8.61 -30.48 5.12
N ARG A 122 -7.59 -29.74 5.60
CA ARG A 122 -6.92 -30.00 6.89
C ARG A 122 -7.85 -29.76 8.07
N LEU A 123 -8.67 -28.71 8.00
CA LEU A 123 -9.68 -28.43 9.02
C LEU A 123 -10.72 -29.55 9.10
N HIS A 124 -11.18 -30.05 7.95
CA HIS A 124 -12.12 -31.17 7.88
C HIS A 124 -11.52 -32.47 8.45
N ASN A 125 -10.20 -32.67 8.27
CA ASN A 125 -9.47 -33.82 8.79
C ASN A 125 -8.95 -33.64 10.24
N TYR A 126 -9.37 -32.58 10.94
CA TYR A 126 -8.93 -32.23 12.30
C TYR A 126 -7.40 -32.02 12.46
N ASP A 127 -6.68 -31.75 11.37
CA ASP A 127 -5.26 -31.38 11.37
C ASP A 127 -5.11 -29.87 11.57
N TYR A 128 -5.17 -29.45 12.84
CA TYR A 128 -5.12 -28.03 13.20
C TYR A 128 -3.77 -27.37 12.90
N SER A 129 -2.67 -28.11 12.98
CA SER A 129 -1.32 -27.59 12.67
C SER A 129 -1.22 -27.25 11.18
N GLY A 130 -1.59 -28.19 10.31
CA GLY A 130 -1.64 -27.96 8.87
C GLY A 130 -2.64 -26.88 8.49
N TYR A 131 -3.82 -26.87 9.12
CA TYR A 131 -4.82 -25.81 8.94
C TYR A 131 -4.24 -24.42 9.22
N PHE A 132 -3.57 -24.21 10.36
CA PHE A 132 -3.01 -22.90 10.70
C PHE A 132 -1.90 -22.47 9.75
N THR A 133 -1.08 -23.40 9.26
CA THR A 133 -0.04 -23.10 8.27
C THR A 133 -0.64 -22.57 6.98
N HIS A 134 -1.59 -23.31 6.39
CA HIS A 134 -2.16 -22.93 5.09
C HIS A 134 -3.10 -21.73 5.17
N VAL A 135 -3.87 -21.55 6.25
CA VAL A 135 -4.68 -20.32 6.43
C VAL A 135 -3.80 -19.08 6.52
N ARG A 136 -2.66 -19.16 7.22
CA ARG A 136 -1.73 -18.03 7.35
C ARG A 136 -1.04 -17.72 6.02
N GLU A 137 -0.68 -18.74 5.27
CA GLU A 137 -0.14 -18.62 3.92
C GLU A 137 -1.13 -17.91 3.00
N ALA A 138 -2.36 -18.43 2.89
CA ALA A 138 -3.44 -17.83 2.11
C ALA A 138 -3.70 -16.37 2.50
N LEU A 139 -3.92 -16.10 3.79
CA LEU A 139 -4.17 -14.75 4.28
C LEU A 139 -2.99 -13.82 4.03
N GLY A 140 -1.74 -14.31 4.15
CA GLY A 140 -0.53 -13.54 3.88
C GLY A 140 -0.37 -13.15 2.41
N LEU A 141 -0.74 -14.05 1.50
CA LEU A 141 -0.77 -13.80 0.05
C LEU A 141 -1.87 -12.80 -0.30
N GLU A 142 -3.11 -13.04 0.12
CA GLU A 142 -4.26 -12.15 -0.13
C GLU A 142 -4.07 -10.75 0.47
N ALA A 143 -3.54 -10.67 1.69
CA ALA A 143 -3.21 -9.40 2.33
C ALA A 143 -2.19 -8.57 1.53
N ARG A 144 -1.42 -9.20 0.64
CA ARG A 144 -0.48 -8.56 -0.27
C ARG A 144 -1.09 -8.25 -1.64
N ILE A 145 -1.95 -9.12 -2.16
CA ILE A 145 -2.61 -8.97 -3.47
C ILE A 145 -3.65 -7.84 -3.44
N TYR A 146 -4.48 -7.79 -2.39
CA TYR A 146 -5.61 -6.86 -2.30
C TYR A 146 -5.25 -5.38 -2.53
N PRO A 147 -4.20 -4.81 -1.90
CA PRO A 147 -3.81 -3.42 -2.14
C PRO A 147 -3.41 -3.16 -3.60
N ASP A 148 -2.79 -4.12 -4.27
CA ASP A 148 -2.29 -4.00 -5.63
C ASP A 148 -3.43 -4.12 -6.67
N VAL A 149 -4.35 -5.06 -6.47
CA VAL A 149 -5.58 -5.16 -7.28
C VAL A 149 -6.42 -3.89 -7.15
N ARG A 150 -6.62 -3.41 -5.92
CA ARG A 150 -7.38 -2.19 -5.65
C ARG A 150 -6.70 -0.94 -6.20
N SER A 151 -5.37 -0.83 -6.08
CA SER A 151 -4.64 0.34 -6.60
C SER A 151 -4.71 0.40 -8.12
N THR A 152 -4.58 -0.73 -8.81
CA THR A 152 -4.74 -0.82 -10.27
C THR A 152 -6.11 -0.33 -10.73
N ALA A 153 -7.18 -0.77 -10.06
CA ALA A 153 -8.53 -0.30 -10.36
C ALA A 153 -8.69 1.21 -10.12
N ASN A 154 -8.14 1.74 -9.02
CA ASN A 154 -8.19 3.17 -8.72
C ASN A 154 -7.33 4.02 -9.66
N ASP A 155 -6.17 3.53 -10.07
CA ASP A 155 -5.26 4.24 -10.98
C ASP A 155 -5.91 4.40 -12.36
N THR A 156 -6.71 3.42 -12.77
CA THR A 156 -7.54 3.50 -13.96
C THR A 156 -8.56 4.66 -13.88
N VAL A 157 -9.17 4.90 -12.71
CA VAL A 157 -10.07 6.05 -12.48
C VAL A 157 -9.29 7.37 -12.41
N ARG A 158 -8.13 7.39 -11.75
CA ARG A 158 -7.27 8.58 -11.67
C ARG A 158 -6.78 9.03 -13.04
N ALA A 159 -6.44 8.10 -13.93
CA ALA A 159 -6.08 8.40 -15.31
C ALA A 159 -7.21 9.15 -16.04
N VAL A 160 -8.47 8.73 -15.87
CA VAL A 160 -9.63 9.42 -16.44
C VAL A 160 -9.76 10.86 -15.91
N ILE A 161 -9.61 11.06 -14.60
CA ILE A 161 -9.64 12.39 -14.00
C ILE A 161 -8.54 13.28 -14.59
N PHE A 162 -7.33 12.73 -14.75
CA PHE A 162 -6.21 13.45 -15.36
C PHE A 162 -6.50 13.82 -16.82
N TYR A 163 -7.05 12.91 -17.62
CA TYR A 163 -7.44 13.20 -18.99
C TYR A 163 -8.51 14.30 -19.07
N PHE A 164 -9.49 14.31 -18.16
CA PHE A 164 -10.47 15.38 -18.10
C PHE A 164 -9.87 16.74 -17.73
N ALA A 165 -8.92 16.76 -16.80
CA ALA A 165 -8.20 17.98 -16.44
C ALA A 165 -7.43 18.55 -17.65
N LEU A 166 -6.80 17.68 -18.45
CA LEU A 166 -6.12 18.07 -19.70
C LEU A 166 -7.10 18.47 -20.81
N LEU A 167 -8.30 17.89 -20.81
CA LEU A 167 -9.32 18.15 -21.81
C LEU A 167 -9.85 19.58 -21.75
N LEU A 168 -9.87 20.22 -20.57
CA LEU A 168 -10.29 21.61 -20.40
C LEU A 168 -9.39 22.59 -21.21
N PRO A 169 -8.07 22.70 -20.98
CA PRO A 169 -7.22 23.58 -21.78
C PRO A 169 -7.19 23.14 -23.25
N PHE A 170 -7.22 21.84 -23.54
CA PHE A 170 -7.27 21.34 -24.93
C PHE A 170 -8.51 21.85 -25.68
N SER A 171 -9.70 21.73 -25.09
CA SER A 171 -10.95 22.16 -25.71
C SER A 171 -10.96 23.67 -25.97
N PHE A 172 -10.37 24.44 -25.05
CA PHE A 172 -10.18 25.89 -25.23
C PHE A 172 -9.25 26.20 -26.41
N PHE A 173 -8.10 25.53 -26.50
CA PHE A 173 -7.16 25.74 -27.61
C PHE A 173 -7.72 25.29 -28.95
N CYS A 174 -8.44 24.17 -28.99
CA CYS A 174 -9.09 23.69 -30.22
C CYS A 174 -10.21 24.64 -30.68
N GLU A 175 -11.01 25.20 -29.78
CA GLU A 175 -12.00 26.22 -30.13
C GLU A 175 -11.34 27.42 -30.81
N ARG A 176 -10.25 27.92 -30.21
CA ARG A 176 -9.47 29.04 -30.76
C ARG A 176 -8.76 28.72 -32.06
N PHE A 177 -8.35 27.47 -32.27
CA PHE A 177 -7.67 27.04 -33.48
C PHE A 177 -8.64 26.85 -34.67
N PHE A 178 -9.78 26.19 -34.45
CA PHE A 178 -10.72 25.84 -35.52
C PHE A 178 -11.76 26.93 -35.81
N PHE A 179 -12.44 27.45 -34.78
CA PHE A 179 -13.58 28.35 -34.95
C PHE A 179 -13.19 29.81 -34.75
N ALA A 180 -12.38 30.11 -33.73
CA ALA A 180 -11.91 31.45 -33.39
C ALA A 180 -13.04 32.50 -33.39
N ALA A 181 -14.18 32.17 -32.77
CA ALA A 181 -15.35 33.04 -32.78
C ALA A 181 -15.06 34.35 -32.02
N SER A 182 -15.58 35.47 -32.48
CA SER A 182 -15.43 36.78 -31.81
C SER A 182 -16.39 36.93 -30.63
N GLU A 183 -17.60 36.39 -30.73
CA GLU A 183 -18.60 36.42 -29.66
C GLU A 183 -18.29 35.40 -28.56
N VAL A 184 -18.31 35.85 -27.30
CA VAL A 184 -18.11 34.99 -26.11
C VAL A 184 -19.10 33.84 -26.06
N ARG A 185 -20.37 34.07 -26.46
CA ARG A 185 -21.39 33.02 -26.54
C ARG A 185 -20.95 31.89 -27.47
N ASN A 186 -20.46 32.23 -28.65
CA ASN A 186 -20.05 31.24 -29.65
C ASN A 186 -18.74 30.55 -29.26
N GLN A 187 -17.85 31.25 -28.54
CA GLN A 187 -16.66 30.65 -27.93
C GLN A 187 -17.04 29.60 -26.89
N ILE A 188 -18.01 29.89 -26.03
CA ILE A 188 -18.50 28.94 -25.03
C ILE A 188 -19.14 27.72 -25.71
N PHE A 189 -19.99 27.93 -26.73
CA PHE A 189 -20.58 26.81 -27.47
C PHE A 189 -19.53 25.95 -28.19
N GLY A 190 -18.53 26.57 -28.83
CA GLY A 190 -17.43 25.85 -29.47
C GLY A 190 -16.60 25.04 -28.47
N PHE A 191 -16.26 25.65 -27.33
CA PHE A 191 -15.56 24.98 -26.23
C PHE A 191 -16.34 23.79 -25.70
N VAL A 192 -17.61 23.99 -25.34
CA VAL A 192 -18.47 22.92 -24.80
C VAL A 192 -18.69 21.83 -25.85
N GLY A 193 -18.89 22.19 -27.11
CA GLY A 193 -19.04 21.25 -28.21
C GLY A 193 -17.82 20.35 -28.39
N ILE A 194 -16.61 20.93 -28.39
CA ILE A 194 -15.35 20.16 -28.48
C ILE A 194 -15.16 19.29 -27.24
N PHE A 195 -15.39 19.84 -26.04
CA PHE A 195 -15.26 19.11 -24.79
C PHE A 195 -16.18 17.88 -24.75
N VAL A 196 -17.47 18.07 -25.08
CA VAL A 196 -18.45 16.97 -25.14
C VAL A 196 -18.12 15.99 -26.26
N GLY A 197 -17.70 16.47 -27.43
CA GLY A 197 -17.34 15.61 -28.56
C GLY A 197 -16.15 14.70 -28.25
N VAL A 198 -15.07 15.25 -27.68
CA VAL A 198 -13.90 14.48 -27.27
C VAL A 198 -14.24 13.57 -26.09
N PHE A 199 -15.08 14.00 -25.16
CA PHE A 199 -15.59 13.14 -24.10
C PHE A 199 -16.33 11.90 -24.65
N LEU A 200 -17.23 12.08 -25.63
CA LEU A 200 -17.94 10.97 -26.26
C LEU A 200 -16.98 10.01 -26.98
N LEU A 201 -15.93 10.55 -27.62
CA LEU A 201 -14.88 9.74 -28.24
C LEU A 201 -14.12 8.93 -27.17
N LEU A 202 -13.64 9.58 -26.10
CA LEU A 202 -12.92 8.92 -25.01
C LEU A 202 -13.78 7.87 -24.30
N ARG A 203 -15.10 8.10 -24.18
CA ARG A 203 -16.04 7.13 -23.61
C ARG A 203 -16.06 5.81 -24.40
N TRP A 204 -15.84 5.86 -25.71
CA TRP A 204 -15.81 4.65 -26.55
C TRP A 204 -14.44 4.00 -26.60
N VAL A 205 -13.37 4.79 -26.64
CA VAL A 205 -12.01 4.29 -26.81
C VAL A 205 -11.39 3.84 -25.48
N HIS A 206 -11.65 4.53 -24.37
CA HIS A 206 -10.91 4.34 -23.13
C HIS A 206 -11.65 3.39 -22.16
N PRO A 207 -11.11 2.19 -21.85
CA PRO A 207 -11.80 1.16 -21.07
C PRO A 207 -12.13 1.59 -19.62
N ALA A 208 -11.35 2.49 -19.03
CA ALA A 208 -11.62 3.03 -17.69
C ALA A 208 -13.01 3.64 -17.50
N PHE A 209 -13.62 4.18 -18.56
CA PHE A 209 -15.00 4.69 -18.49
C PHE A 209 -16.03 3.58 -18.28
N LYS A 210 -15.67 2.30 -18.45
CA LYS A 210 -16.56 1.18 -18.14
C LYS A 210 -16.24 0.53 -16.79
N LEU A 211 -15.04 0.78 -16.25
CA LEU A 211 -14.59 0.31 -14.94
C LEU A 211 -15.08 1.20 -13.78
N SER A 212 -15.25 2.49 -14.01
CA SER A 212 -15.78 3.40 -12.98
C SER A 212 -17.27 3.16 -12.77
N GLY A 213 -17.69 2.96 -11.51
CA GLY A 213 -19.09 2.68 -11.17
C GLY A 213 -20.09 3.77 -11.57
N SER A 214 -19.61 4.98 -11.92
CA SER A 214 -20.44 6.07 -12.39
C SER A 214 -19.60 7.12 -13.15
N PRO A 215 -19.20 6.84 -14.41
CA PRO A 215 -18.33 7.73 -15.19
C PRO A 215 -19.00 9.08 -15.46
N TYR A 216 -20.34 9.08 -15.52
CA TYR A 216 -21.15 10.29 -15.65
C TYR A 216 -21.07 11.20 -14.42
N ILE A 217 -20.87 10.65 -13.22
CA ILE A 217 -20.67 11.48 -12.02
C ILE A 217 -19.33 12.20 -12.10
N ILE A 218 -18.28 11.53 -12.58
CA ILE A 218 -16.98 12.17 -12.82
C ILE A 218 -17.12 13.28 -13.86
N PHE A 219 -17.78 13.01 -14.98
CA PHE A 219 -18.06 14.01 -16.01
C PHE A 219 -18.87 15.20 -15.45
N LEU A 220 -19.95 14.93 -14.72
CA LEU A 220 -20.80 15.95 -14.11
C LEU A 220 -20.01 16.82 -13.13
N ALA A 221 -19.15 16.22 -12.31
CA ALA A 221 -18.28 16.94 -11.40
C ALA A 221 -17.33 17.90 -12.15
N PHE A 222 -16.77 17.48 -13.29
CA PHE A 222 -15.95 18.35 -14.13
C PHE A 222 -16.75 19.48 -14.79
N VAL A 223 -17.98 19.22 -15.23
CA VAL A 223 -18.88 20.26 -15.77
C VAL A 223 -19.22 21.29 -14.68
N ILE A 224 -19.55 20.84 -13.47
CA ILE A 224 -19.82 21.72 -12.33
C ILE A 224 -18.58 22.53 -11.97
N LEU A 225 -17.40 21.90 -11.94
CA LEU A 225 -16.13 22.57 -11.67
C LEU A 225 -15.79 23.61 -12.74
N ALA A 226 -15.99 23.28 -14.02
CA ALA A 226 -15.77 24.20 -15.13
C ALA A 226 -16.72 25.41 -15.05
N LEU A 227 -18.02 25.19 -14.89
CA LEU A 227 -19.01 26.25 -14.74
C LEU A 227 -18.74 27.10 -13.48
N GLY A 228 -18.43 26.47 -12.36
CA GLY A 228 -18.05 27.14 -11.12
C GLY A 228 -16.81 28.01 -11.30
N SER A 229 -15.76 27.49 -11.94
CA SER A 229 -14.55 28.25 -12.24
C SER A 229 -14.81 29.46 -13.14
N LEU A 230 -15.67 29.30 -14.16
CA LEU A 230 -16.06 30.39 -15.05
C LEU A 230 -16.79 31.50 -14.28
N VAL A 231 -17.75 31.14 -13.44
CA VAL A 231 -18.48 32.09 -12.58
C VAL A 231 -17.50 32.80 -11.64
N VAL A 232 -16.59 32.08 -10.99
CA VAL A 232 -15.56 32.67 -10.13
C VAL A 232 -14.70 33.67 -10.90
N VAL A 233 -14.23 33.33 -12.11
CA VAL A 233 -13.46 34.25 -12.95
C VAL A 233 -14.26 35.51 -13.31
N ILE A 234 -15.54 35.38 -13.67
CA ILE A 234 -16.41 36.53 -13.96
C ILE A 234 -16.61 37.41 -12.72
N VAL A 235 -16.91 36.81 -11.56
CA VAL A 235 -17.13 37.54 -10.31
C VAL A 235 -15.86 38.26 -9.87
N VAL A 236 -14.71 37.58 -9.88
CA VAL A 236 -13.41 38.18 -9.54
C VAL A 236 -13.04 39.27 -10.54
N GLY A 237 -13.28 39.06 -11.83
CA GLY A 237 -13.05 40.07 -12.87
C GLY A 237 -13.88 41.34 -12.65
N ARG A 238 -15.19 41.18 -12.37
CA ARG A 238 -16.08 42.30 -12.04
C ARG A 238 -15.69 42.99 -10.73
N PHE A 239 -15.29 42.23 -9.72
CA PHE A 239 -14.82 42.77 -8.45
C PHE A 239 -13.54 43.60 -8.63
N MET A 240 -12.60 43.10 -9.45
CA MET A 240 -11.37 43.82 -9.78
C MET A 240 -11.67 45.10 -10.56
N GLU A 241 -12.62 45.06 -11.51
CA GLU A 241 -13.10 46.24 -12.24
C GLU A 241 -13.70 47.29 -11.28
N LEU A 242 -14.50 46.86 -10.30
CA LEU A 242 -15.08 47.73 -9.28
C LEU A 242 -14.01 48.36 -8.36
N ILE A 243 -12.99 47.60 -7.96
CA ILE A 243 -11.85 48.11 -7.19
C ILE A 243 -11.07 49.14 -8.00
N GLN A 244 -10.79 48.86 -9.27
CA GLN A 244 -10.08 49.78 -10.15
C GLN A 244 -10.86 51.08 -10.34
N ARG A 245 -12.18 51.02 -10.55
CA ARG A 245 -13.04 52.22 -10.66
C ARG A 245 -13.04 53.05 -9.37
N ARG A 246 -13.00 52.42 -8.19
CA ARG A 246 -12.89 53.14 -6.91
C ARG A 246 -11.49 53.70 -6.63
N ARG A 247 -10.42 53.00 -7.03
CA ARG A 247 -9.03 53.49 -6.92
C ARG A 247 -8.71 54.59 -7.94
N GLY A 248 -9.34 54.55 -9.11
CA GLY A 248 -9.22 55.59 -10.15
C GLY A 248 -9.76 56.95 -9.74
N ALA A 249 -10.59 57.03 -8.69
CA ALA A 249 -11.02 58.30 -8.10
C ALA A 249 -9.97 58.94 -7.16
N ALA A 250 -8.91 58.21 -6.77
CA ALA A 250 -7.90 58.67 -5.80
C ALA A 250 -6.46 58.72 -6.33
N SER A 251 -6.15 58.14 -7.49
CA SER A 251 -4.80 58.24 -8.08
C SER A 251 -4.84 58.26 -9.61
N GLY A 252 -4.49 59.41 -10.19
CA GLY A 252 -4.32 59.59 -11.63
C GLY A 252 -3.01 59.02 -12.16
N LEU A 253 -2.87 57.69 -12.18
CA LEU A 253 -1.86 57.01 -13.00
C LEU A 253 -2.53 55.96 -13.87
N HIS A 254 -2.52 56.21 -15.17
CA HIS A 254 -2.73 55.21 -16.21
C HIS A 254 -1.43 54.43 -16.43
N GLU A 255 -1.58 53.11 -16.67
CA GLU A 255 -0.57 52.17 -17.16
C GLU A 255 0.61 51.93 -16.19
N THR A 256 1.07 50.74 -15.86
CA THR A 256 1.09 49.43 -16.49
C THR A 256 1.31 48.44 -15.36
N ASP A 257 0.28 47.70 -14.94
CA ASP A 257 0.52 46.42 -14.29
C ASP A 257 -0.41 45.41 -14.92
N VAL A 258 -0.17 45.19 -16.22
CA VAL A 258 -0.66 44.05 -16.96
C VAL A 258 0.02 42.85 -16.33
N GLY A 259 -0.59 42.34 -15.24
CA GLY A 259 0.01 41.33 -14.38
C GLY A 259 0.58 40.20 -15.23
N ARG A 260 1.81 39.78 -14.94
CA ARG A 260 2.64 38.87 -15.77
C ARG A 260 1.89 37.66 -16.37
N LEU A 261 0.83 37.19 -15.69
CA LEU A 261 -0.09 36.15 -16.17
C LEU A 261 -0.88 36.54 -17.44
N SER A 262 -1.32 37.79 -17.57
CA SER A 262 -2.07 38.29 -18.72
C SER A 262 -1.19 38.46 -19.97
N VAL A 263 0.09 38.81 -19.82
CA VAL A 263 1.08 38.85 -20.92
C VAL A 263 1.33 37.46 -21.47
N GLY A 264 1.53 36.46 -20.60
CA GLY A 264 1.69 35.06 -21.01
C GLY A 264 0.46 34.50 -21.73
N PHE A 265 -0.74 34.85 -21.25
CA PHE A 265 -2.00 34.46 -21.90
C PHE A 265 -2.16 35.09 -23.29
N ALA A 266 -1.86 36.38 -23.43
CA ALA A 266 -1.87 37.07 -24.73
C ALA A 266 -0.86 36.48 -25.72
N ALA A 267 0.36 36.15 -25.26
CA ALA A 267 1.37 35.47 -26.07
C ALA A 267 0.89 34.09 -26.56
N THR A 268 0.20 33.34 -25.70
CA THR A 268 -0.38 32.03 -26.04
C THR A 268 -1.46 32.17 -27.12
N ILE A 269 -2.38 33.14 -26.97
CA ILE A 269 -3.41 33.42 -27.99
C ILE A 269 -2.78 33.82 -29.32
N LEU A 270 -1.74 34.66 -29.30
CA LEU A 270 -1.03 35.08 -30.49
C LEU A 270 -0.32 33.88 -31.17
N GLY A 271 0.27 32.98 -30.39
CA GLY A 271 0.83 31.71 -30.87
C GLY A 271 -0.19 30.85 -31.61
N ILE A 272 -1.39 30.68 -31.03
CA ILE A 272 -2.49 29.91 -31.65
C ILE A 272 -2.93 30.55 -32.97
N SER A 273 -3.02 31.88 -33.02
CA SER A 273 -3.36 32.61 -34.25
C SER A 273 -2.33 32.37 -35.36
N ASN A 274 -1.05 32.31 -35.02
CA ASN A 274 0.02 31.97 -35.97
C ASN A 274 -0.06 30.52 -36.48
N LEU A 275 -0.38 29.56 -35.59
CA LEU A 275 -0.59 28.16 -35.99
C LEU A 275 -1.76 28.01 -36.96
N ARG A 276 -2.84 28.79 -36.74
CA ARG A 276 -4.02 28.82 -37.61
C ARG A 276 -3.73 29.41 -38.99
N LYS A 277 -2.73 30.29 -39.15
CA LYS A 277 -2.34 30.84 -40.46
C LYS A 277 -1.75 29.76 -41.38
N ARG A 278 -1.18 28.68 -40.82
CA ARG A 278 -0.57 27.55 -41.55
C ARG A 278 -1.22 26.21 -41.21
N ARG A 279 -2.55 26.13 -41.30
CA ARG A 279 -3.38 24.99 -40.85
C ARG A 279 -2.86 23.63 -41.33
N PHE A 280 -2.48 23.53 -42.60
CA PHE A 280 -2.04 22.25 -43.19
C PHE A 280 -0.72 21.75 -42.55
N ARG A 281 0.29 22.62 -42.42
CA ARG A 281 1.57 22.26 -41.79
C ARG A 281 1.39 21.91 -40.31
N THR A 282 0.55 22.68 -39.60
CA THR A 282 0.25 22.41 -38.18
C THR A 282 -0.46 21.07 -38.01
N CYS A 283 -1.46 20.77 -38.85
CA CYS A 283 -2.18 19.50 -38.80
C CYS A 283 -1.25 18.31 -39.10
N LEU A 284 -0.44 18.41 -40.15
CA LEU A 284 0.53 17.36 -40.51
C LEU A 284 1.52 17.11 -39.37
N ASN A 285 2.07 18.19 -38.77
CA ASN A 285 2.97 18.06 -37.62
C ASN A 285 2.28 17.43 -36.40
N ALA A 286 1.03 17.80 -36.13
CA ALA A 286 0.26 17.23 -35.02
C ALA A 286 -0.01 15.73 -35.24
N ILE A 287 -0.37 15.33 -36.47
CA ILE A 287 -0.55 13.92 -36.83
C ILE A 287 0.77 13.16 -36.69
N THR A 288 1.88 13.69 -37.22
CA THR A 288 3.19 13.05 -37.11
C THR A 288 3.62 12.88 -35.67
N LEU A 289 3.44 13.91 -34.83
CA LEU A 289 3.74 13.82 -33.40
C LEU A 289 2.86 12.78 -32.71
N THR A 290 1.56 12.75 -33.02
CA THR A 290 0.62 11.77 -32.47
C THR A 290 1.01 10.34 -32.86
N LEU A 291 1.34 10.10 -34.13
CA LEU A 291 1.79 8.79 -34.62
C LEU A 291 3.13 8.38 -34.01
N LEU A 292 4.06 9.33 -33.81
CA LEU A 292 5.33 9.07 -33.14
C LEU A 292 5.11 8.69 -31.68
N THR A 293 4.31 9.46 -30.94
CA THR A 293 3.98 9.16 -29.54
C THR A 293 3.24 7.83 -29.42
N PHE A 294 2.28 7.56 -30.30
CA PHE A 294 1.57 6.28 -30.35
C PHE A 294 2.52 5.10 -30.64
N SER A 295 3.45 5.25 -31.58
CA SER A 295 4.46 4.24 -31.88
C SER A 295 5.33 3.95 -30.66
N VAL A 296 5.88 4.99 -30.01
CA VAL A 296 6.69 4.84 -28.80
C VAL A 296 5.88 4.16 -27.69
N ALA A 297 4.65 4.61 -27.44
CA ALA A 297 3.77 4.04 -26.42
C ALA A 297 3.42 2.57 -26.69
N SER A 298 3.22 2.20 -27.96
CA SER A 298 2.90 0.82 -28.36
C SER A 298 4.10 -0.12 -28.23
N PHE A 299 5.32 0.39 -28.32
CA PHE A 299 6.54 -0.41 -28.13
C PHE A 299 7.02 -0.46 -26.67
N THR A 300 6.58 0.45 -25.81
CA THR A 300 6.89 0.40 -24.38
C THR A 300 6.02 -0.64 -23.66
N SER A 301 6.66 -1.69 -23.13
CA SER A 301 6.05 -2.59 -22.15
C SER A 301 6.59 -2.27 -20.76
N VAL A 302 5.72 -1.89 -19.83
CA VAL A 302 6.07 -1.66 -18.42
C VAL A 302 5.54 -2.84 -17.62
N GLN A 303 6.42 -3.72 -17.18
CA GLN A 303 6.08 -4.79 -16.25
C GLN A 303 6.25 -4.29 -14.82
N SER A 304 5.14 -4.19 -14.09
CA SER A 304 5.15 -3.93 -12.65
C SER A 304 5.40 -5.23 -11.91
N GLY A 305 6.66 -5.49 -11.56
CA GLY A 305 7.07 -6.65 -10.77
C GLY A 305 7.40 -6.29 -9.33
N ILE A 306 7.26 -7.26 -8.43
CA ILE A 306 7.71 -7.10 -7.06
C ILE A 306 9.22 -7.35 -7.00
N SER A 307 10.00 -6.30 -6.73
CA SER A 307 11.44 -6.43 -6.55
C SER A 307 11.79 -6.73 -5.09
N PHE A 308 12.56 -7.80 -4.87
CA PHE A 308 13.20 -8.06 -3.58
C PHE A 308 14.51 -7.29 -3.53
N TYR A 309 14.60 -6.29 -2.66
CA TYR A 309 15.84 -5.55 -2.47
C TYR A 309 16.85 -6.41 -1.70
N ARG A 310 17.80 -7.00 -2.41
CA ARG A 310 18.92 -7.75 -1.84
C ARG A 310 20.14 -6.83 -1.76
N LEU A 311 20.64 -6.62 -0.55
CA LEU A 311 21.89 -5.88 -0.31
C LEU A 311 23.02 -6.90 -0.13
N PRO A 312 23.84 -7.17 -1.16
CA PRO A 312 24.99 -8.05 -0.99
C PRO A 312 25.95 -7.44 0.03
N ARG A 313 26.47 -8.29 0.92
CA ARG A 313 27.54 -7.93 1.85
C ARG A 313 28.78 -8.70 1.43
N ALA A 314 29.95 -8.04 1.47
CA ALA A 314 31.23 -8.65 1.13
C ALA A 314 31.81 -9.54 2.25
N THR A 315 30.96 -9.99 3.18
CA THR A 315 31.36 -10.77 4.36
C THR A 315 30.88 -12.19 4.19
N GLU A 316 31.76 -13.16 4.39
CA GLU A 316 31.41 -14.57 4.39
C GLU A 316 30.57 -14.87 5.65
N PRO A 317 29.38 -15.50 5.51
CA PRO A 317 28.53 -15.81 6.65
C PRO A 317 29.15 -16.91 7.52
N ILE A 318 29.06 -16.76 8.85
CA ILE A 318 29.57 -17.74 9.82
C ILE A 318 28.72 -19.03 9.84
N TYR A 319 27.47 -18.93 9.41
CA TYR A 319 26.51 -20.04 9.32
C TYR A 319 25.54 -19.82 8.16
N GLU A 320 25.03 -20.90 7.59
CA GLU A 320 23.95 -20.85 6.61
C GLU A 320 22.61 -20.68 7.32
N GLY A 321 21.98 -19.52 7.16
CA GLY A 321 20.69 -19.24 7.79
C GLY A 321 20.14 -17.86 7.47
N ALA A 322 18.95 -17.58 8.00
CA ALA A 322 18.28 -16.30 7.86
C ALA A 322 17.94 -15.72 9.23
N LEU A 323 18.27 -14.43 9.44
CA LEU A 323 17.82 -13.68 10.61
C LEU A 323 16.57 -12.89 10.25
N VAL A 324 15.44 -13.25 10.85
CA VAL A 324 14.20 -12.48 10.76
C VAL A 324 14.20 -11.43 11.87
N ARG A 325 14.16 -10.15 11.50
CA ARG A 325 14.07 -9.03 12.44
C ARG A 325 13.36 -7.83 11.84
N ASP A 326 12.87 -6.93 12.70
CA ASP A 326 12.49 -5.59 12.28
C ASP A 326 13.71 -4.79 11.79
N ARG A 327 13.52 -3.93 10.79
CA ARG A 327 14.60 -3.13 10.19
C ARG A 327 15.26 -2.19 11.21
N ALA A 328 14.48 -1.64 12.13
CA ALA A 328 14.92 -0.71 13.17
C ALA A 328 15.23 -1.40 14.51
N TRP A 329 15.31 -2.74 14.56
CA TRP A 329 15.45 -3.51 15.80
C TRP A 329 14.31 -3.28 16.80
N SER A 330 13.14 -2.87 16.31
CA SER A 330 11.95 -2.72 17.14
C SER A 330 11.47 -4.09 17.64
N PRO A 331 10.83 -4.16 18.83
CA PRO A 331 10.20 -5.39 19.30
C PRO A 331 9.23 -5.94 18.25
N MET A 332 9.42 -7.21 17.89
CA MET A 332 8.48 -7.92 17.03
C MET A 332 7.28 -8.38 17.86
N GLN A 333 6.12 -8.49 17.22
CA GLN A 333 4.92 -9.02 17.86
C GLN A 333 5.17 -10.47 18.32
N PRO A 334 4.68 -10.89 19.49
CA PRO A 334 4.85 -12.27 19.97
C PRO A 334 4.30 -13.33 19.00
N SER A 335 3.32 -12.97 18.18
CA SER A 335 2.79 -13.85 17.12
C SER A 335 3.80 -14.14 16.01
N SER A 336 4.77 -13.26 15.75
CA SER A 336 5.73 -13.40 14.66
C SER A 336 6.54 -14.68 14.75
N LEU A 337 6.94 -15.09 15.97
CA LEU A 337 7.62 -16.36 16.18
C LEU A 337 6.77 -17.53 15.68
N ARG A 338 5.49 -17.58 16.07
CA ARG A 338 4.56 -18.63 15.61
C ARG A 338 4.34 -18.62 14.10
N PHE A 339 4.44 -17.47 13.43
CA PHE A 339 4.38 -17.40 11.96
C PHE A 339 5.63 -17.98 11.32
N VAL A 340 6.82 -17.66 11.85
CA VAL A 340 8.09 -18.19 11.35
C VAL A 340 8.19 -19.70 11.59
N GLU A 341 7.81 -20.17 12.78
CA GLU A 341 7.75 -21.61 13.11
C GLU A 341 6.79 -22.36 12.18
N SER A 342 5.61 -21.80 11.92
CA SER A 342 4.62 -22.41 11.03
C SER A 342 5.08 -22.46 9.56
N ALA A 343 5.85 -21.47 9.10
CA ALA A 343 6.33 -21.42 7.72
C ALA A 343 7.59 -22.26 7.47
N PHE A 344 8.47 -22.37 8.47
CA PHE A 344 9.82 -22.92 8.32
C PHE A 344 10.14 -24.08 9.25
N GLY A 345 9.32 -24.40 10.26
CA GLY A 345 9.63 -25.42 11.27
C GLY A 345 9.91 -26.81 10.69
N ASP A 346 9.28 -27.15 9.57
CA ASP A 346 9.50 -28.43 8.86
C ASP A 346 10.72 -28.40 7.92
N LYS A 347 11.26 -27.22 7.63
CA LYS A 347 12.32 -26.98 6.64
C LYS A 347 13.64 -26.52 7.26
N ALA A 348 13.58 -25.90 8.44
CA ALA A 348 14.70 -25.28 9.11
C ALA A 348 14.49 -25.26 10.63
N ILE A 349 15.61 -25.18 11.38
CA ILE A 349 15.57 -25.01 12.83
C ILE A 349 15.29 -23.54 13.13
N VAL A 350 14.13 -23.25 13.73
CA VAL A 350 13.75 -21.90 14.15
C VAL A 350 14.17 -21.69 15.60
N VAL A 351 15.07 -20.73 15.83
CA VAL A 351 15.55 -20.36 17.17
C VAL A 351 15.20 -18.89 17.47
N PRO A 352 14.36 -18.59 18.48
CA PRO A 352 14.08 -17.23 18.87
C PRO A 352 15.26 -16.61 19.62
N ARG A 353 15.51 -15.32 19.37
CA ARG A 353 16.46 -14.51 20.14
C ARG A 353 15.75 -13.31 20.70
N SER A 354 16.03 -12.98 21.95
CA SER A 354 15.56 -11.74 22.58
C SER A 354 16.71 -10.76 22.66
N TRP A 355 16.46 -9.50 22.31
CA TRP A 355 17.47 -8.44 22.36
C TRP A 355 16.95 -7.34 23.27
N GLN A 356 17.69 -7.07 24.34
CA GLN A 356 17.44 -5.94 25.21
C GLN A 356 18.60 -4.97 25.06
N LEU A 357 18.34 -3.91 24.29
CA LEU A 357 19.28 -2.83 24.09
C LEU A 357 18.89 -1.66 24.98
N SER A 358 19.89 -0.91 25.42
CA SER A 358 19.68 0.38 26.04
C SER A 358 18.90 1.32 25.12
N GLN A 359 17.76 1.85 25.59
CA GLN A 359 16.86 2.68 24.76
C GLN A 359 17.26 4.16 24.67
N VAL A 360 18.33 4.59 25.33
CA VAL A 360 18.70 6.01 25.38
C VAL A 360 20.00 6.25 24.60
N GLN A 361 19.86 6.86 23.43
CA GLN A 361 20.98 7.26 22.56
C GLN A 361 21.78 8.42 23.16
N ALA A 362 21.19 9.16 24.10
CA ALA A 362 21.80 10.26 24.84
C ALA A 362 22.01 9.83 26.31
N GLU A 363 23.24 9.40 26.62
CA GLU A 363 23.74 9.00 27.94
C GLU A 363 23.48 7.53 28.35
N ARG A 364 24.51 6.69 28.13
CA ARG A 364 25.03 5.68 29.07
C ARG A 364 24.00 4.89 29.92
N ALA A 365 22.86 4.49 29.35
CA ALA A 365 21.99 3.54 30.04
C ALA A 365 22.56 2.12 29.87
N PHE A 366 23.68 1.86 30.52
CA PHE A 366 24.26 0.54 30.59
C PHE A 366 23.47 -0.32 31.56
N ILE A 367 23.42 -1.61 31.27
CA ILE A 367 22.92 -2.62 32.20
C ILE A 367 24.05 -2.85 33.21
N GLU A 368 23.81 -2.52 34.47
CA GLU A 368 24.75 -2.76 35.55
C GLU A 368 24.72 -4.24 35.95
N PHE A 369 25.91 -4.81 36.09
CA PHE A 369 26.17 -6.13 36.64
C PHE A 369 26.98 -5.94 37.91
N GLU A 370 26.55 -6.51 39.02
CA GLU A 370 27.28 -6.55 40.27
C GLU A 370 27.59 -8.00 40.64
N SER A 371 28.86 -8.30 40.96
CA SER A 371 29.24 -9.58 41.55
C SER A 371 29.03 -9.53 43.06
N LEU A 372 28.14 -10.39 43.56
CA LEU A 372 27.82 -10.43 44.99
C LEU A 372 28.97 -10.98 45.84
N ASP A 373 29.90 -11.72 45.22
CA ASP A 373 31.05 -12.32 45.90
C ASP A 373 32.21 -11.33 46.02
N THR A 374 32.47 -10.53 44.98
CA THR A 374 33.61 -9.60 44.92
C THR A 374 33.24 -8.15 45.24
N GLY A 375 31.94 -7.81 45.20
CA GLY A 375 31.42 -6.44 45.34
C GLY A 375 31.79 -5.52 44.17
N ARG A 376 32.29 -6.07 43.06
CA ARG A 376 32.66 -5.30 41.86
C ARG A 376 31.47 -5.16 40.94
N SER A 377 31.35 -4.00 40.30
CA SER A 377 30.35 -3.75 39.27
C SER A 377 30.95 -3.46 37.90
N ALA A 378 30.19 -3.79 36.86
CA ALA A 378 30.52 -3.56 35.47
C ALA A 378 29.26 -3.25 34.66
N PHE A 379 29.45 -2.72 33.45
CA PHE A 379 28.38 -2.16 32.63
C PHE A 379 28.37 -2.78 31.24
N ALA A 380 27.20 -3.23 30.77
CA ALA A 380 27.02 -3.76 29.41
C ALA A 380 26.02 -2.93 28.59
N HIS A 381 26.23 -2.85 27.28
CA HIS A 381 25.36 -2.08 26.37
C HIS A 381 24.01 -2.76 26.08
N GLY A 382 23.93 -4.07 26.28
CA GLY A 382 22.73 -4.84 26.02
C GLY A 382 22.86 -6.29 26.45
N LEU A 383 21.72 -6.95 26.57
CA LEU A 383 21.58 -8.37 26.83
C LEU A 383 21.02 -9.05 25.59
N VAL A 384 21.51 -10.25 25.30
CA VAL A 384 20.95 -11.12 24.27
C VAL A 384 20.49 -12.41 24.94
N GLY A 385 19.20 -12.69 24.85
CA GLY A 385 18.60 -13.94 25.29
C GLY A 385 18.66 -14.98 24.17
N PHE A 386 19.24 -16.13 24.48
CA PHE A 386 19.34 -17.27 23.57
C PHE A 386 18.56 -18.47 24.12
N THR A 387 18.01 -19.27 23.22
CA THR A 387 17.50 -20.61 23.56
C THR A 387 18.62 -21.64 23.58
N ALA A 388 18.48 -22.71 24.36
CA ALA A 388 19.43 -23.83 24.42
C ALA A 388 19.72 -24.48 23.04
N THR A 389 18.84 -24.31 22.06
CA THR A 389 19.00 -24.82 20.69
C THR A 389 19.84 -23.93 19.77
N GLU A 390 20.22 -22.72 20.20
CA GLU A 390 21.00 -21.75 19.42
C GLU A 390 22.33 -22.32 18.86
N PRO A 391 23.11 -23.14 19.61
CA PRO A 391 24.33 -23.77 19.10
C PRO A 391 24.13 -24.58 17.82
N ARG A 392 22.95 -25.19 17.63
CA ARG A 392 22.64 -25.97 16.42
C ARG A 392 22.52 -25.12 15.16
N VAL A 393 22.37 -23.80 15.31
CA VAL A 393 22.20 -22.85 14.20
C VAL A 393 23.46 -22.02 14.00
N SER A 394 23.92 -21.33 15.04
CA SER A 394 25.09 -20.42 14.93
C SER A 394 26.41 -21.09 15.29
N GLY A 395 26.38 -22.20 16.03
CA GLY A 395 27.57 -22.78 16.66
C GLY A 395 28.28 -21.79 17.58
N ILE A 396 27.54 -20.92 18.27
CA ILE A 396 28.09 -19.88 19.16
C ILE A 396 28.87 -20.47 20.35
N ASP A 397 28.54 -21.69 20.75
CA ASP A 397 29.19 -22.48 21.79
C ASP A 397 30.68 -22.73 21.51
N ARG A 398 31.11 -22.74 20.24
CA ARG A 398 32.52 -22.90 19.87
C ARG A 398 33.43 -21.76 20.36
N PHE A 399 32.85 -20.63 20.76
CA PHE A 399 33.56 -19.45 21.26
C PHE A 399 33.62 -19.40 22.79
N LEU A 400 33.07 -20.39 23.49
CA LEU A 400 33.18 -20.46 24.94
C LEU A 400 34.62 -20.82 25.35
N THR A 401 35.21 -19.96 26.18
CA THR A 401 36.54 -20.16 26.76
C THR A 401 36.49 -21.08 27.98
N ALA A 402 35.40 -21.03 28.74
CA ALA A 402 35.15 -21.88 29.90
C ALA A 402 33.64 -22.15 30.10
N GLY A 403 33.31 -23.23 30.82
CA GLY A 403 31.93 -23.63 31.10
C GLY A 403 31.22 -24.33 29.94
N ARG A 404 29.89 -24.18 29.87
CA ARG A 404 29.03 -24.74 28.81
C ARG A 404 27.93 -23.76 28.40
N PHE A 405 27.31 -24.01 27.25
CA PHE A 405 26.12 -23.27 26.84
C PHE A 405 24.87 -23.66 27.67
N PHE A 406 23.80 -22.91 27.51
CA PHE A 406 22.54 -23.11 28.23
C PHE A 406 21.86 -24.45 27.92
N GLU A 407 21.23 -25.05 28.94
CA GLU A 407 20.37 -26.23 28.85
C GLU A 407 18.89 -25.88 28.97
N ALA A 408 18.02 -26.79 28.51
CA ALA A 408 16.58 -26.57 28.53
C ALA A 408 16.04 -26.53 29.97
N GLY A 409 15.31 -25.48 30.31
CA GLY A 409 14.71 -25.29 31.63
C GLY A 409 15.59 -24.55 32.64
N GLU A 410 16.82 -24.19 32.27
CA GLU A 410 17.65 -23.32 33.10
C GLU A 410 17.07 -21.90 33.17
N VAL A 411 17.06 -21.34 34.37
CA VAL A 411 16.65 -19.98 34.68
C VAL A 411 17.78 -19.29 35.44
N ASP A 412 17.85 -17.96 35.33
CA ASP A 412 18.85 -17.13 36.03
C ASP A 412 20.31 -17.53 35.76
N VAL A 413 20.59 -17.98 34.53
CA VAL A 413 21.94 -18.30 34.03
C VAL A 413 22.42 -17.24 33.04
N VAL A 414 23.72 -16.94 33.05
CA VAL A 414 24.32 -15.94 32.15
C VAL A 414 25.68 -16.41 31.66
N ILE A 415 25.98 -16.10 30.40
CA ILE A 415 27.31 -16.25 29.82
C ILE A 415 27.90 -14.84 29.68
N LEU A 416 29.10 -14.63 30.22
CA LEU A 416 29.78 -13.35 30.19
C LEU A 416 30.86 -13.34 29.10
N PRO A 417 31.04 -12.22 28.38
CA PRO A 417 32.26 -11.99 27.60
C PRO A 417 33.48 -11.93 28.52
N ASP A 418 34.64 -12.42 28.06
CA ASP A 418 35.89 -12.46 28.84
C ASP A 418 36.24 -11.11 29.49
N ILE A 419 36.02 -10.01 28.76
CA ILE A 419 36.25 -8.65 29.25
C ILE A 419 35.38 -8.35 30.48
N LEU A 420 34.10 -8.70 30.43
CA LEU A 420 33.16 -8.42 31.52
C LEU A 420 33.46 -9.28 32.75
N ALA A 421 33.77 -10.57 32.55
CA ALA A 421 34.19 -11.47 33.61
C ALA A 421 35.45 -10.96 34.34
N SER A 422 36.45 -10.45 33.58
CA SER A 422 37.68 -9.91 34.14
C SER A 422 37.47 -8.71 35.06
N VAL A 423 36.53 -7.82 34.71
CA VAL A 423 36.20 -6.62 35.51
C VAL A 423 35.46 -7.02 36.79
N LEU A 424 34.49 -7.94 36.68
CA LEU A 424 33.73 -8.47 37.81
C LEU A 424 34.58 -9.38 38.73
N GLY A 425 35.76 -9.81 38.26
CA GLY A 425 36.64 -10.71 39.00
C GLY A 425 36.12 -12.14 39.05
N VAL A 426 35.32 -12.56 38.07
CA VAL A 426 34.80 -13.93 37.95
C VAL A 426 35.81 -14.77 37.17
N THR A 427 36.19 -15.91 37.73
CA THR A 427 37.17 -16.85 37.16
C THR A 427 36.54 -18.21 36.86
N ASP A 428 37.28 -19.10 36.22
CA ASP A 428 36.81 -20.47 35.90
C ASP A 428 36.41 -21.27 37.15
N GLN A 429 36.95 -20.93 38.32
CA GLN A 429 36.62 -21.61 39.59
C GLN A 429 35.25 -21.21 40.14
N ASP A 430 34.72 -20.09 39.65
CA ASP A 430 33.47 -19.46 40.10
C ASP A 430 32.26 -19.91 39.26
N LEU A 431 32.50 -20.65 38.17
CA LEU A 431 31.49 -21.20 37.27
C LEU A 431 30.48 -22.07 38.05
N GLY A 432 29.21 -21.69 37.99
CA GLY A 432 28.11 -22.38 38.67
C GLY A 432 28.02 -22.14 40.18
N ARG A 433 28.85 -21.25 40.75
CA ARG A 433 28.84 -20.89 42.18
C ARG A 433 28.56 -19.42 42.41
N SER A 434 29.12 -18.55 41.58
CA SER A 434 28.96 -17.10 41.74
C SER A 434 27.58 -16.61 41.34
N SER A 435 27.11 -15.62 42.09
CA SER A 435 25.83 -14.95 41.84
C SER A 435 26.06 -13.50 41.40
N LEU A 436 25.39 -13.11 40.32
CA LEU A 436 25.44 -11.77 39.78
C LEU A 436 24.08 -11.10 39.94
N ARG A 437 24.05 -9.82 40.28
CA ARG A 437 22.84 -9.00 40.26
C ARG A 437 22.84 -8.09 39.05
N LEU A 438 21.71 -8.02 38.36
CA LEU A 438 21.47 -7.09 37.26
C LEU A 438 20.51 -5.99 37.71
N TYR A 439 20.74 -4.75 37.26
CA TYR A 439 19.90 -3.57 37.53
C TYR A 439 19.86 -3.03 38.98
N GLY A 440 20.83 -3.42 39.82
CA GLY A 440 21.00 -2.88 41.18
C GLY A 440 20.24 -3.64 42.27
#